data_AF-A0A6G3Z7B8-F1
#
_entry.id   AF-A0A6G3Z7B8-F1
#
_cell.length_a   1.000
_cell.length_b   1.000
_cell.length_c   1.000
_cell.angle_alpha   90.00
_cell.angle_beta   90.00
_cell.angle_gamma   90.00
#
_symmetry.space_group_name_H-M   'P 1'
#
loop_
_entity.id
_entity.type
_entity.pdbx_description
1 polymer ?
#
loop_
_entity_poly.entity_id
_entity_poly.type
_entity_poly.pdbx_seq_one_letter_code
_entity_poly.pdbx_strand_id
1 'polypeptide(L)'
;MNSSLRSISLKDFVLWILRRYRRFRVTGNSMLPLLFPGQEVLINPTAYTQVSPVPGDIVVAVHPQQPDLRIIKRVEFVEPDGRCYLKGENTQESSDSRQFGLIARAQLQGKVVCSFP
;
A
#
# COMPACT_ATOMS: atom_id res chain seq x y z
N MET A 1 0.77 -16.95 9.14
CA MET A 1 1.35 -17.01 7.79
C MET A 1 2.08 -15.70 7.54
N ASN A 2 3.40 -15.69 7.63
CA ASN A 2 4.23 -14.48 7.56
C ASN A 2 4.15 -13.88 6.15
N SER A 3 3.41 -12.80 5.99
CA SER A 3 3.28 -12.05 4.74
C SER A 3 4.48 -11.12 4.56
N SER A 4 5.65 -11.71 4.31
CA SER A 4 6.83 -10.98 3.86
C SER A 4 6.59 -10.43 2.45
N LEU A 5 6.97 -9.17 2.22
CA LEU A 5 7.04 -8.63 0.87
C LEU A 5 8.08 -9.43 0.08
N ARG A 6 7.71 -9.87 -1.12
CA ARG A 6 8.61 -10.61 -2.00
C ARG A 6 9.73 -9.68 -2.48
N SER A 7 10.94 -10.22 -2.65
CA SER A 7 12.03 -9.53 -3.34
C SER A 7 11.71 -9.29 -4.81
N ILE A 8 12.31 -8.24 -5.40
CA ILE A 8 12.09 -7.86 -6.80
C ILE A 8 12.41 -9.00 -7.78
N SER A 9 11.51 -9.25 -8.74
CA SER A 9 11.76 -10.20 -9.85
C SER A 9 12.14 -9.48 -11.15
N LEU A 10 12.70 -10.20 -12.13
CA LEU A 10 13.02 -9.66 -13.46
C LEU A 10 11.79 -9.05 -14.15
N LYS A 11 10.60 -9.64 -13.95
CA LYS A 11 9.34 -9.10 -14.47
C LYS A 11 9.01 -7.75 -13.85
N ASP A 12 9.19 -7.62 -12.53
CA ASP A 12 8.93 -6.35 -11.82
C ASP A 12 9.91 -5.27 -12.28
N PHE A 13 11.17 -5.64 -12.52
CA PHE A 13 12.19 -4.75 -13.07
C PHE A 13 11.85 -4.27 -14.49
N VAL A 14 11.43 -5.18 -15.39
CA VAL A 14 10.99 -4.82 -16.75
C VAL A 14 9.75 -3.93 -16.69
N LEU A 15 8.76 -4.24 -15.86
CA LEU A 15 7.55 -3.41 -15.72
C LEU A 15 7.86 -2.03 -15.13
N TRP A 16 8.86 -1.93 -14.25
CA TRP A 16 9.35 -0.65 -13.77
C TRP A 16 10.06 0.15 -14.88
N ILE A 17 10.95 -0.46 -15.68
CA ILE A 17 11.58 0.19 -16.83
C ILE A 17 10.54 0.67 -17.84
N LEU A 18 9.50 -0.13 -18.08
CA LEU A 18 8.37 0.22 -18.94
C LEU A 18 7.42 1.26 -18.30
N ARG A 19 7.79 1.86 -17.16
CA ARG A 19 7.04 2.87 -16.39
C ARG A 19 5.64 2.42 -15.96
N ARG A 20 5.39 1.12 -15.91
CA ARG A 20 4.11 0.55 -15.45
C ARG A 20 4.03 0.51 -13.93
N TYR A 21 5.16 0.42 -13.23
CA TYR A 21 5.22 0.51 -11.77
C TYR A 21 5.74 1.88 -11.32
N ARG A 22 5.26 2.35 -10.17
CA ARG A 22 5.71 3.59 -9.54
C ARG A 22 6.50 3.28 -8.27
N ARG A 23 7.48 4.12 -7.97
CA ARG A 23 8.35 3.98 -6.80
C ARG A 23 7.97 4.97 -5.72
N PHE A 24 7.89 4.51 -4.48
CA PHE A 24 7.66 5.34 -3.30
C PHE A 24 8.73 5.07 -2.25
N ARG A 25 9.15 6.12 -1.53
CA ARG A 25 10.00 6.01 -0.36
C ARG A 25 9.14 5.98 0.89
N VAL A 26 9.41 5.02 1.77
CA VAL A 26 8.79 4.93 3.09
C VAL A 26 9.41 5.98 3.99
N THR A 27 8.60 6.83 4.62
CA THR A 27 9.09 7.91 5.50
C THR A 27 8.72 7.71 6.97
N GLY A 28 7.66 6.96 7.27
CA GLY A 28 7.17 6.78 8.65
C GLY A 28 7.23 5.33 9.14
N ASN A 29 7.08 5.16 10.46
CA ASN A 29 7.22 3.89 11.17
C ASN A 29 5.96 3.00 11.17
N SER A 30 4.85 3.48 10.61
CA SER A 30 3.53 2.82 10.71
C SER A 30 3.47 1.39 10.14
N MET A 31 4.44 1.01 9.31
CA MET A 31 4.53 -0.30 8.68
C MET A 31 5.64 -1.18 9.25
N LEU A 32 6.31 -0.76 10.34
CA LEU A 32 7.29 -1.61 11.03
C LEU A 32 6.61 -2.85 11.64
N PRO A 33 7.30 -4.00 11.69
CA PRO A 33 8.67 -4.25 11.22
C PRO A 33 8.76 -4.61 9.73
N LEU A 34 7.66 -4.54 8.98
CA LEU A 34 7.61 -4.99 7.59
C LEU A 34 8.29 -4.02 6.62
N LEU A 35 8.11 -2.71 6.83
CA LEU A 35 8.73 -1.65 6.05
C LEU A 35 9.36 -0.60 6.98
N PHE A 36 10.64 -0.33 6.74
CA PHE A 36 11.46 0.61 7.50
C PHE A 36 11.51 1.97 6.80
N PRO A 37 11.60 3.09 7.54
CA PRO A 37 11.89 4.39 6.96
C PRO A 37 13.14 4.35 6.10
N GLY A 38 13.10 5.04 4.96
CA GLY A 38 14.18 5.07 3.98
C GLY A 38 14.10 3.96 2.93
N GLN A 39 13.39 2.86 3.18
CA GLN A 39 13.17 1.82 2.17
C GLN A 39 12.33 2.34 1.00
N GLU A 40 12.56 1.78 -0.18
CA GLU A 40 11.76 2.06 -1.36
C GLU A 40 10.83 0.88 -1.64
N VAL A 41 9.65 1.16 -2.17
CA VAL A 41 8.68 0.14 -2.61
C VAL A 41 8.23 0.43 -4.02
N LEU A 42 7.98 -0.63 -4.78
CA LEU A 42 7.32 -0.53 -6.07
C LEU A 42 5.83 -0.82 -5.91
N ILE A 43 5.01 -0.03 -6.60
CA ILE A 43 3.57 -0.24 -6.66
C ILE A 43 3.10 -0.50 -8.08
N ASN A 44 2.08 -1.35 -8.20
CA ASN A 44 1.29 -1.50 -9.41
C ASN A 44 0.06 -0.58 -9.31
N PRO A 45 0.04 0.56 -10.04
CA PRO A 45 -1.06 1.53 -9.99
C PRO A 45 -2.34 1.02 -10.64
N THR A 46 -2.26 0.01 -11.52
CA THR A 46 -3.43 -0.54 -12.20
C THR A 46 -3.99 -1.77 -11.51
N ALA A 47 -3.40 -2.19 -10.38
CA ALA A 47 -3.77 -3.41 -9.65
C ALA A 47 -5.27 -3.50 -9.38
N TYR A 48 -5.93 -2.38 -9.10
CA TYR A 48 -7.35 -2.32 -8.76
C TYR A 48 -8.19 -1.68 -9.85
N THR A 49 -7.83 -1.86 -11.12
CA THR A 49 -8.66 -1.41 -12.26
C THR A 49 -9.77 -2.41 -12.55
N GLN A 50 -9.44 -3.70 -12.55
CA GLN A 50 -10.38 -4.77 -12.89
C GLN A 50 -10.75 -5.66 -11.69
N VAL A 51 -9.91 -5.68 -10.65
CA VAL A 51 -10.10 -6.51 -9.47
C VAL A 51 -10.24 -5.65 -8.23
N SER A 52 -11.01 -6.14 -7.26
CA SER A 52 -11.13 -5.51 -5.94
C SER A 52 -9.90 -5.79 -5.08
N PRO A 53 -9.53 -4.86 -4.18
CA PRO A 53 -8.57 -5.16 -3.12
C PRO A 53 -9.04 -6.34 -2.27
N VAL A 54 -8.08 -7.06 -1.69
CA VAL A 54 -8.36 -8.19 -0.80
C VAL A 54 -7.65 -8.00 0.55
N PRO A 55 -8.19 -8.57 1.64
CA PRO A 55 -7.49 -8.64 2.92
C PRO A 55 -6.05 -9.13 2.74
N GLY A 56 -5.11 -8.46 3.41
CA GLY A 56 -3.69 -8.76 3.33
C GLY A 56 -2.91 -7.95 2.28
N ASP A 57 -3.58 -7.31 1.31
CA ASP A 57 -2.91 -6.42 0.36
C ASP A 57 -2.25 -5.24 1.09
N ILE A 58 -1.05 -4.85 0.65
CA ILE A 58 -0.42 -3.61 1.10
C ILE A 58 -0.60 -2.58 0.00
N VAL A 59 -1.16 -1.44 0.35
CA VAL A 59 -1.59 -0.43 -0.62
C VAL A 59 -1.01 0.93 -0.29
N VAL A 60 -0.78 1.71 -1.34
CA VAL A 60 -0.58 3.15 -1.22
C VAL A 60 -1.92 3.82 -1.46
N ALA A 61 -2.32 4.72 -0.56
CA ALA A 61 -3.57 5.46 -0.66
C ALA A 61 -3.35 6.96 -0.45
N VAL A 62 -4.25 7.77 -1.00
CA VAL A 62 -4.39 9.19 -0.64
C VAL A 62 -5.07 9.30 0.71
N HIS A 63 -4.49 10.09 1.62
CA HIS A 63 -5.12 10.33 2.92
C HIS A 63 -6.46 11.09 2.74
N PRO A 64 -7.56 10.67 3.37
CA PRO A 64 -8.89 11.22 3.09
C PRO A 64 -9.04 12.69 3.45
N GLN A 65 -8.36 13.19 4.48
CA GLN A 65 -8.37 14.60 4.87
C GLN A 65 -7.14 15.39 4.38
N GLN A 66 -6.16 14.74 3.75
CA GLN A 66 -4.90 15.38 3.34
C GLN A 66 -4.55 14.93 1.90
N PRO A 67 -5.06 15.62 0.86
CA PRO A 67 -4.95 15.18 -0.54
C PRO A 67 -3.53 15.04 -1.07
N ASP A 68 -2.55 15.71 -0.46
CA ASP A 68 -1.13 15.62 -0.83
C ASP A 68 -0.40 14.51 -0.08
N LEU A 69 -0.98 13.98 0.99
CA LEU A 69 -0.38 12.93 1.79
C LEU A 69 -0.69 11.56 1.17
N ARG A 70 0.37 10.75 1.02
CA ARG A 70 0.28 9.34 0.62
C ARG A 70 0.64 8.46 1.80
N ILE A 71 -0.22 7.49 2.10
CA ILE A 71 -0.05 6.55 3.20
C ILE A 71 0.13 5.14 2.65
N ILE A 72 0.96 4.35 3.33
CA ILE A 72 1.11 2.92 3.09
C ILE A 72 0.49 2.17 4.26
N LYS A 73 -0.42 1.24 3.98
CA LYS A 73 -1.17 0.46 4.97
C LYS A 73 -1.52 -0.92 4.41
N ARG A 74 -1.87 -1.86 5.28
CA ARG A 74 -2.46 -3.14 4.90
C ARG A 74 -3.98 -3.05 4.87
N VAL A 75 -4.60 -3.68 3.88
CA VAL A 75 -6.05 -3.91 3.84
C VAL A 75 -6.38 -4.98 4.88
N GLU A 76 -7.13 -4.61 5.91
CA GLU A 76 -7.65 -5.55 6.92
C GLU A 76 -8.91 -6.25 6.39
N PHE A 77 -9.86 -5.45 5.88
CA PHE A 77 -11.07 -5.94 5.25
C PHE A 77 -11.57 -4.96 4.18
N VAL A 78 -12.49 -5.44 3.34
CA VAL A 78 -13.13 -4.68 2.27
C VAL A 78 -14.64 -4.86 2.40
N GLU A 79 -15.38 -3.76 2.39
CA GLU A 79 -16.84 -3.78 2.41
C GLU A 79 -17.44 -4.18 1.05
N PRO A 80 -18.70 -4.63 0.99
CA PRO A 80 -19.37 -4.98 -0.28
C PRO A 80 -19.38 -3.86 -1.32
N ASP A 81 -19.33 -2.60 -0.89
CA ASP A 81 -19.26 -1.43 -1.78
C ASP A 81 -17.83 -1.11 -2.25
N GLY A 82 -16.84 -1.91 -1.86
CA GLY A 82 -15.44 -1.79 -2.26
C GLY A 82 -14.61 -0.83 -1.42
N ARG A 83 -15.18 -0.21 -0.38
CA ARG A 83 -14.40 0.60 0.57
C ARG A 83 -13.51 -0.29 1.44
N CYS A 84 -12.30 0.15 1.69
CA CYS A 84 -11.27 -0.62 2.36
C CYS A 84 -11.01 -0.09 3.77
N TYR A 85 -10.93 -0.99 4.74
CA TYR A 85 -10.37 -0.68 6.05
C TYR A 85 -8.86 -0.93 6.02
N LEU A 86 -8.10 0.14 6.21
CA LEU A 86 -6.65 0.13 6.14
C LEU A 86 -6.04 0.20 7.55
N LYS A 87 -5.06 -0.65 7.84
CA LYS A 87 -4.40 -0.74 9.14
C LYS A 87 -2.89 -0.80 8.97
N GLY A 88 -2.16 -0.11 9.85
CA GLY A 88 -0.70 -0.21 9.90
C GLY A 88 -0.26 -1.38 10.77
N GLU A 89 0.91 -1.95 10.46
CA GLU A 89 1.53 -3.01 11.27
C GLU A 89 1.95 -2.48 12.65
N ASN A 90 2.53 -1.29 12.69
CA ASN A 90 2.90 -0.62 13.94
C ASN A 90 1.70 0.19 14.45
N THR A 91 0.81 -0.48 15.16
CA THR A 91 -0.45 0.09 15.65
C THR A 91 -0.28 1.30 16.58
N GLN A 92 0.89 1.46 17.21
CA GLN A 92 1.22 2.56 18.12
C GLN A 92 1.56 3.86 17.38
N GLU A 93 2.08 3.77 16.15
CA GLU A 93 2.50 4.92 15.34
C GLU A 93 1.72 5.03 14.02
N SER A 94 0.62 4.29 13.89
CA SER A 94 -0.15 4.24 12.65
C SER A 94 -1.37 5.16 12.71
N SER A 95 -1.36 6.21 11.89
CA SER A 95 -2.57 6.90 11.46
C SER A 95 -3.25 6.11 10.35
N ASP A 96 -4.37 5.47 10.69
CA ASP A 96 -5.07 4.52 9.83
C ASP A 96 -6.60 4.57 10.00
N SER A 97 -7.33 3.58 9.48
CA SER A 97 -8.79 3.58 9.45
C SER A 97 -9.45 3.62 10.82
N ARG A 98 -8.73 3.34 11.92
CA ARG A 98 -9.22 3.60 13.28
C ARG A 98 -9.53 5.08 13.53
N GLN A 99 -8.83 5.98 12.84
CA GLN A 99 -8.95 7.42 12.99
C GLN A 99 -9.77 8.05 11.87
N PHE A 100 -9.54 7.65 10.62
CA PHE A 100 -10.17 8.30 9.47
C PHE A 100 -11.27 7.49 8.78
N GLY A 101 -11.58 6.29 9.26
CA GLY A 101 -12.61 5.42 8.69
C GLY A 101 -12.17 4.70 7.41
N LEU A 102 -13.14 4.30 6.59
CA LEU A 102 -12.90 3.52 5.38
C LEU A 102 -12.37 4.39 4.23
N ILE A 103 -11.53 3.81 3.40
CA ILE A 103 -10.94 4.44 2.21
C ILE A 103 -11.66 3.96 0.95
N ALA A 104 -12.11 4.90 0.12
CA ALA A 104 -12.72 4.57 -1.16
C ALA A 104 -11.67 3.98 -2.12
N ARG A 105 -12.10 3.05 -2.99
CA ARG A 105 -11.23 2.46 -4.03
C ARG A 105 -10.52 3.51 -4.88
N ALA A 106 -11.19 4.63 -5.19
CA ALA A 106 -10.61 5.73 -5.97
C ALA A 106 -9.41 6.42 -5.30
N GLN A 107 -9.28 6.30 -3.98
CA GLN A 107 -8.15 6.86 -3.24
C GLN A 107 -6.94 5.91 -3.24
N LEU A 108 -7.10 4.65 -3.64
CA LEU A 108 -6.00 3.71 -3.76
C LEU A 108 -5.14 4.08 -4.98
N GLN A 109 -3.88 4.38 -4.74
CA GLN A 109 -2.90 4.67 -5.79
C GLN A 109 -2.30 3.42 -6.41
N GLY A 110 -2.41 2.28 -5.72
CA GLY A 110 -1.94 0.99 -6.22
C GLY A 110 -1.54 0.02 -5.11
N LYS A 111 -1.26 -1.22 -5.53
CA LYS A 111 -0.78 -2.30 -4.66
C LYS A 111 0.74 -2.30 -4.58
N VAL A 112 1.31 -2.39 -3.40
CA VAL A 112 2.75 -2.65 -3.19
C VAL A 112 3.06 -4.06 -3.63
N VAL A 113 4.02 -4.23 -4.55
CA VAL A 113 4.39 -5.53 -5.14
C VAL A 113 5.70 -6.08 -4.58
N CYS A 114 6.68 -5.21 -4.31
CA CYS A 114 7.95 -5.58 -3.70
C CYS A 114 8.57 -4.40 -2.96
N SER A 115 9.41 -4.70 -1.97
CA SER A 115 10.41 -3.75 -1.49
C SER A 115 11.57 -3.70 -2.50
N PHE A 116 12.08 -2.50 -2.72
CA PHE A 116 13.25 -2.24 -3.52
C PHE A 116 14.44 -2.08 -2.56
N PRO A 117 15.53 -2.83 -2.76
CA PRO A 117 16.71 -2.77 -1.89
C PRO A 117 17.42 -1.41 -1.94
#